data_AF-A0A0Q7ATT1-F1
#
_entry.id   AF-A0A0Q7ATT1-F1
#
_cell.length_a   1.000
_cell.length_b   1.000
_cell.length_c   1.000
_cell.angle_alpha   90.00
_cell.angle_beta   90.00
_cell.angle_gamma   90.00
#
_symmetry.space_group_name_H-M   'P 1'
#
loop_
_entity.id
_entity.type
_entity.pdbx_description
1 polymer ?
#
loop_
_entity_poly.entity_id
_entity_poly.type
_entity_poly.pdbx_seq_one_letter_code
_entity_poly.pdbx_strand_id
1 'polypeptide(L)'
;MKVRFVIAGQFLITAAALFAAGTASAADNGWRNCAQEGQTCDVRGRAVVRYGDQGRWNTRTVSGPVACNNDTFGDPAPERRKRCQVRGGNSQPPGNGGGQAGWRRCADEGQVCRVGGRAQVRYGTAGRYVYRDVVREVRCDTRSFGRDPFDGRRKTCDIRR
;
A
#
# COMPACT_ATOMS: atom_id res chain seq x y z
N MET A 1 33.65 65.86 13.54
CA MET A 1 34.58 64.88 12.95
C MET A 1 33.87 63.54 12.86
N LYS A 2 33.67 63.01 11.65
CA LYS A 2 33.00 61.71 11.39
C LYS A 2 34.07 60.62 11.37
N VAL A 3 33.99 59.65 12.29
CA VAL A 3 34.79 58.42 12.22
C VAL A 3 33.88 57.30 11.70
N ARG A 4 34.25 56.76 10.55
CA ARG A 4 33.60 55.63 9.88
C ARG A 4 34.11 54.33 10.51
N PHE A 5 33.21 53.48 11.00
CA PHE A 5 33.49 52.07 11.22
C PHE A 5 32.83 51.26 10.10
N VAL A 6 33.66 50.61 9.30
CA VAL A 6 33.28 49.61 8.30
C VAL A 6 33.18 48.28 9.03
N ILE A 7 32.00 47.67 9.09
CA ILE A 7 31.83 46.27 9.51
C ILE A 7 31.52 45.47 8.24
N ALA A 8 32.51 44.70 7.82
CA ALA A 8 32.39 43.70 6.77
C ALA A 8 31.60 42.49 7.28
N GLY A 9 30.82 41.85 6.41
CA GLY A 9 30.30 40.50 6.65
C GLY A 9 28.78 40.36 6.54
N GLN A 10 28.21 40.54 5.35
CA GLN A 10 26.87 40.02 5.05
C GLN A 10 26.96 38.50 4.80
N PHE A 11 26.83 37.70 5.86
CA PHE A 11 26.45 36.30 5.71
C PHE A 11 24.93 36.22 5.67
N LEU A 12 24.37 36.34 4.46
CA LEU A 12 22.98 35.96 4.20
C LEU A 12 22.90 34.44 4.22
N ILE A 13 22.71 33.85 5.41
CA ILE A 13 22.22 32.48 5.51
C ILE A 13 20.73 32.53 5.13
N THR A 14 20.45 32.28 3.85
CA THR A 14 19.10 31.90 3.43
C THR A 14 18.80 30.54 4.06
N ALA A 15 18.10 30.55 5.19
CA ALA A 15 17.55 29.33 5.74
C ALA A 15 16.46 28.84 4.77
N ALA A 16 16.82 27.94 3.86
CA ALA A 16 15.89 27.13 3.11
C ALA A 16 15.10 26.28 4.12
N ALA A 17 13.91 26.77 4.51
CA ALA A 17 12.97 25.96 5.26
C ALA A 17 12.53 24.82 4.35
N LEU A 18 13.09 23.63 4.62
CA LEU A 18 12.71 22.35 4.07
C LEU A 18 11.20 22.17 4.30
N PHE A 19 10.41 22.33 3.24
CA PHE A 19 9.03 21.87 3.25
C PHE A 19 9.06 20.36 3.41
N ALA A 20 8.81 19.87 4.64
CA ALA A 20 8.36 18.51 4.83
C ALA A 20 6.98 18.41 4.18
N ALA A 21 6.95 18.08 2.89
CA ALA A 21 5.76 17.58 2.23
C ALA A 21 5.46 16.22 2.86
N GLY A 22 4.77 16.24 4.00
CA GLY A 22 4.02 15.09 4.45
C GLY A 22 3.07 14.75 3.31
N THR A 23 3.35 13.64 2.62
CA THR A 23 2.40 13.09 1.65
C THR A 23 1.21 12.61 2.46
N ALA A 24 0.30 13.52 2.78
CA ALA A 24 -1.07 13.18 3.09
C ALA A 24 -1.53 12.39 1.88
N SER A 25 -1.55 11.06 2.02
CA SER A 25 -2.30 10.21 1.12
C SER A 25 -3.69 10.79 1.17
N ALA A 26 -4.10 11.51 0.11
CA ALA A 26 -5.42 12.07 0.03
C ALA A 26 -6.38 10.91 0.23
N ALA A 27 -6.89 10.78 1.45
CA ALA A 27 -7.91 9.83 1.80
C ALA A 27 -9.16 10.39 1.14
N ASP A 28 -9.30 10.07 -0.13
CA ASP A 28 -10.44 10.43 -0.97
C ASP A 28 -11.65 9.72 -0.38
N ASN A 29 -12.28 10.28 0.66
CA ASN A 29 -13.52 9.82 1.28
C ASN A 29 -13.68 8.28 1.44
N GLY A 30 -12.61 7.60 1.89
CA GLY A 30 -12.60 6.14 2.10
C GLY A 30 -12.29 5.28 0.86
N TRP A 31 -11.95 5.89 -0.27
CA TRP A 31 -11.44 5.22 -1.47
C TRP A 31 -9.95 4.92 -1.33
N ARG A 32 -9.57 3.69 -1.66
CA ARG A 32 -8.18 3.22 -1.64
C ARG A 32 -7.78 2.72 -3.01
N ASN A 33 -6.58 3.02 -3.49
CA ASN A 33 -6.07 2.44 -4.74
C ASN A 33 -5.95 0.91 -4.59
N CYS A 34 -6.46 0.16 -5.57
CA CYS A 34 -6.34 -1.31 -5.58
C CYS A 34 -5.71 -1.90 -6.83
N ALA A 35 -5.72 -1.20 -7.96
CA ALA A 35 -5.11 -1.68 -9.20
C ALA A 35 -4.80 -0.51 -10.14
N GLN A 36 -3.75 -0.63 -10.94
CA GLN A 36 -3.56 0.24 -12.10
C GLN A 36 -4.44 -0.23 -13.27
N GLU A 37 -4.65 0.62 -14.28
CA GLU A 37 -5.30 0.21 -15.54
C GLU A 37 -4.60 -1.02 -16.14
N GLY A 38 -5.41 -2.01 -16.54
CA GLY A 38 -4.97 -3.32 -17.03
C GLY A 38 -4.70 -4.37 -15.94
N GLN A 39 -4.70 -4.01 -14.66
CA GLN A 39 -4.51 -4.96 -13.55
C GLN A 39 -5.84 -5.45 -12.96
N THR A 40 -5.79 -6.34 -11.99
CA THR A 40 -6.97 -6.84 -11.26
C THR A 40 -7.05 -6.22 -9.87
N CYS A 41 -8.22 -5.67 -9.52
CA CYS A 41 -8.54 -5.25 -8.16
C CYS A 41 -9.09 -6.48 -7.40
N ASP A 42 -8.29 -7.08 -6.51
CA ASP A 42 -8.71 -8.22 -5.67
C ASP A 42 -9.58 -7.71 -4.51
N VAL A 43 -10.89 -7.82 -4.70
CA VAL A 43 -11.90 -7.51 -3.70
C VAL A 43 -12.42 -8.81 -3.09
N ARG A 44 -12.36 -8.91 -1.76
CA ARG A 44 -13.03 -9.98 -1.00
C ARG A 44 -14.31 -9.49 -0.36
N GLY A 45 -15.41 -10.14 -0.70
CA GLY A 45 -16.76 -9.75 -0.29
C GLY A 45 -17.32 -8.61 -1.13
N ARG A 46 -18.47 -8.06 -0.72
CA ARG A 46 -19.13 -6.97 -1.44
C ARG A 46 -18.38 -5.66 -1.23
N ALA A 47 -17.95 -5.02 -2.31
CA ALA A 47 -17.38 -3.67 -2.28
C ALA A 47 -17.83 -2.85 -3.47
N VAL A 48 -17.55 -1.55 -3.41
CA VAL A 48 -17.72 -0.65 -4.54
C VAL A 48 -16.33 -0.35 -5.11
N VAL A 49 -16.15 -0.61 -6.40
CA VAL A 49 -14.92 -0.30 -7.14
C VAL A 49 -15.23 0.79 -8.15
N ARG A 50 -14.36 1.77 -8.27
CA ARG A 50 -14.41 2.80 -9.30
C ARG A 50 -13.14 2.79 -10.14
N TYR A 51 -13.29 3.06 -11.42
CA TYR A 51 -12.23 3.13 -12.42
C TYR A 51 -12.22 4.52 -13.02
N GLY A 52 -11.05 5.13 -13.18
CA GLY A 52 -10.96 6.50 -13.68
C GLY A 52 -9.73 7.27 -13.22
N ASP A 53 -9.77 8.60 -13.44
CA ASP A 53 -8.72 9.52 -13.06
C ASP A 53 -9.27 10.95 -12.82
N GLN A 54 -8.60 11.73 -11.96
CA GLN A 54 -8.86 13.15 -11.70
C GLN A 54 -10.35 13.55 -11.65
N GLY A 55 -11.14 12.84 -10.85
CA GLY A 55 -12.55 13.17 -10.62
C GLY A 55 -13.53 12.57 -11.64
N ARG A 56 -13.04 11.97 -12.73
CA ARG A 56 -13.87 11.27 -13.72
C ARG A 56 -13.83 9.77 -13.44
N TRP A 57 -14.93 9.21 -12.96
CA TRP A 57 -15.00 7.83 -12.46
C TRP A 57 -16.25 7.09 -12.91
N ASN A 58 -16.08 5.86 -13.39
CA ASN A 58 -17.16 4.88 -13.53
C ASN A 58 -17.10 3.92 -12.35
N THR A 59 -18.26 3.56 -11.79
CA THR A 59 -18.35 2.82 -10.53
C THR A 59 -19.19 1.55 -10.69
N ARG A 60 -18.77 0.45 -10.03
CA ARG A 60 -19.52 -0.80 -9.97
C ARG A 60 -19.49 -1.38 -8.55
N THR A 61 -20.56 -2.05 -8.17
CA THR A 61 -20.58 -2.91 -6.99
C THR A 61 -20.17 -4.31 -7.42
N VAL A 62 -19.18 -4.89 -6.74
CA VAL A 62 -18.63 -6.21 -7.06
C VAL A 62 -18.59 -7.07 -5.79
N SER A 63 -18.61 -8.39 -5.97
CA SER A 63 -18.49 -9.38 -4.89
C SER A 63 -17.37 -10.37 -5.21
N GLY A 64 -16.19 -9.85 -5.54
CA GLY A 64 -15.05 -10.63 -5.99
C GLY A 64 -14.05 -9.80 -6.80
N PRO A 65 -12.94 -10.41 -7.26
CA PRO A 65 -11.97 -9.75 -8.11
C PRO A 65 -12.60 -9.12 -9.35
N VAL A 66 -12.11 -7.94 -9.76
CA VAL A 66 -12.60 -7.22 -10.93
C VAL A 66 -11.45 -6.67 -11.76
N ALA A 67 -11.52 -6.83 -13.08
CA ALA A 67 -10.53 -6.30 -14.00
C ALA A 67 -10.62 -4.78 -14.09
N CYS A 68 -9.49 -4.10 -13.97
CA CYS A 68 -9.39 -2.65 -13.97
C CYS A 68 -9.19 -2.11 -15.39
N ASN A 69 -10.24 -2.14 -16.22
CA ASN A 69 -10.13 -1.78 -17.64
C ASN A 69 -11.43 -1.19 -18.22
N ASN A 70 -11.31 -0.66 -19.44
CA ASN A 70 -12.41 -0.08 -20.21
C ASN A 70 -13.52 -1.10 -20.51
N ASP A 71 -13.20 -2.37 -20.73
CA ASP A 71 -14.21 -3.41 -21.00
C ASP A 71 -15.13 -3.65 -19.80
N THR A 72 -14.58 -3.51 -18.59
CA THR A 72 -15.33 -3.78 -17.36
C THR A 72 -16.11 -2.58 -16.86
N PHE A 73 -15.61 -1.36 -17.06
CA PHE A 73 -16.17 -0.14 -16.48
C PHE A 73 -16.61 0.91 -17.50
N GLY A 74 -16.29 0.76 -18.79
CA GLY A 74 -16.28 1.85 -19.77
C GLY A 74 -15.09 2.79 -19.58
N ASP A 75 -14.92 3.76 -20.48
CA ASP A 75 -13.85 4.78 -20.37
C ASP A 75 -14.40 6.13 -19.85
N PRO A 76 -14.30 6.42 -18.54
CA PRO A 76 -14.74 7.69 -17.99
C PRO A 76 -13.78 8.84 -18.30
N ALA A 77 -12.54 8.54 -18.70
CA ALA A 77 -11.47 9.51 -18.86
C ALA A 77 -10.59 9.14 -20.08
N PRO A 78 -11.09 9.38 -21.31
CA PRO A 78 -10.35 9.10 -22.54
C PRO A 78 -9.00 9.82 -22.55
N GLU A 79 -8.01 9.19 -23.18
CA GLU A 79 -6.62 9.68 -23.32
C GLU A 79 -5.84 9.84 -22.01
N ARG A 80 -6.43 9.41 -20.88
CA ARG A 80 -5.81 9.46 -19.55
C ARG A 80 -5.53 8.06 -19.02
N ARG A 81 -4.41 7.94 -18.30
CA ARG A 81 -4.10 6.75 -17.51
C ARG A 81 -5.05 6.67 -16.33
N LYS A 82 -5.80 5.58 -16.26
CA LYS A 82 -6.80 5.34 -15.22
C LYS A 82 -6.26 4.40 -14.15
N ARG A 83 -6.99 4.32 -13.05
CA ARG A 83 -6.71 3.38 -11.95
C ARG A 83 -8.02 2.92 -11.34
N CYS A 84 -7.97 1.82 -10.62
CA CYS A 84 -9.08 1.37 -9.80
C CYS A 84 -8.87 1.74 -8.35
N GLN A 85 -9.95 2.21 -7.76
CA GLN A 85 -10.07 2.47 -6.35
C GLN A 85 -11.27 1.75 -5.80
N VAL A 86 -11.22 1.43 -4.51
CA VAL A 86 -12.22 0.60 -3.86
C VAL A 86 -12.60 1.19 -2.51
N ARG A 87 -13.89 1.11 -2.21
CA ARG A 87 -14.50 1.54 -0.97
C ARG A 87 -15.38 0.40 -0.44
N GLY A 88 -15.17 0.03 0.81
CA GLY A 88 -15.70 -1.22 1.37
C GLY A 88 -14.90 -2.45 0.93
N GLY A 89 -15.24 -3.62 1.48
CA GLY A 89 -14.52 -4.89 1.27
C GLY A 89 -13.06 -4.89 1.76
N ASN A 90 -12.53 -6.09 2.02
CA ASN A 90 -11.10 -6.27 2.27
C ASN A 90 -10.37 -6.26 0.93
N SER A 91 -10.01 -5.06 0.47
CA SER A 91 -9.26 -4.85 -0.77
C SER A 91 -7.78 -4.97 -0.49
N GLN A 92 -7.14 -5.95 -1.13
CA GLN A 92 -5.70 -6.11 -1.00
C GLN A 92 -5.01 -5.12 -1.97
N PRO A 93 -4.02 -4.31 -1.51
CA PRO A 93 -3.23 -3.47 -2.42
C PRO A 93 -2.53 -4.33 -3.48
N PRO A 94 -2.26 -3.80 -4.69
CA PRO A 94 -1.52 -4.51 -5.72
C PRO A 94 -0.03 -4.51 -5.34
N GLY A 95 0.34 -5.42 -4.45
CA GLY A 95 1.72 -5.76 -4.15
C GLY A 95 2.05 -7.11 -4.77
N ASN A 96 2.92 -7.11 -5.77
CA ASN A 96 3.56 -8.31 -6.35
C ASN A 96 4.08 -9.23 -5.23
N GLY A 97 3.41 -10.35 -5.00
CA GLY A 97 3.76 -11.26 -3.91
C GLY A 97 2.75 -12.38 -3.71
N GLY A 98 2.55 -13.21 -4.74
CA GLY A 98 2.06 -14.57 -4.58
C GLY A 98 0.79 -14.72 -3.75
N GLY A 99 -0.35 -14.33 -4.32
CA GLY A 99 -1.64 -14.92 -3.96
C GLY A 99 -1.65 -16.40 -4.31
N GLN A 100 -0.87 -17.21 -3.58
CA GLN A 100 -1.18 -18.63 -3.46
C GLN A 100 -2.54 -18.69 -2.77
N ALA A 101 -3.49 -19.38 -3.38
CA ALA A 101 -4.86 -19.51 -2.88
C ALA A 101 -4.84 -19.80 -1.35
N GLY A 102 -5.49 -18.92 -0.57
CA GLY A 102 -5.63 -19.06 0.88
C GLY A 102 -4.76 -18.14 1.76
N TRP A 103 -3.83 -17.37 1.21
CA TRP A 103 -2.99 -16.44 2.00
C TRP A 103 -3.51 -15.00 1.99
N ARG A 104 -3.64 -14.39 3.18
CA ARG A 104 -4.14 -13.02 3.40
C ARG A 104 -3.11 -12.18 4.13
N ARG A 105 -2.70 -11.03 3.59
CA ARG A 105 -1.80 -10.11 4.30
C ARG A 105 -2.37 -9.67 5.64
N CYS A 106 -1.53 -9.68 6.69
CA CYS A 106 -1.89 -9.22 8.02
C CYS A 106 -0.97 -8.13 8.59
N ALA A 107 0.27 -8.01 8.09
CA ALA A 107 1.24 -7.02 8.59
C ALA A 107 2.34 -6.72 7.56
N ASP A 108 2.81 -5.47 7.58
CA ASP A 108 4.09 -5.11 6.96
C ASP A 108 5.26 -5.50 7.88
N GLU A 109 6.47 -5.59 7.33
CA GLU A 109 7.68 -5.86 8.10
C GLU A 109 7.84 -4.88 9.28
N GLY A 110 8.08 -5.44 10.46
CA GLY A 110 8.19 -4.73 11.74
C GLY A 110 6.86 -4.53 12.48
N GLN A 111 5.70 -4.77 11.85
CA GLN A 111 4.37 -4.65 12.48
C GLN A 111 3.92 -5.98 13.13
N VAL A 112 2.79 -5.95 13.83
CA VAL A 112 2.20 -7.13 14.49
C VAL A 112 1.07 -7.72 13.64
N CYS A 113 1.18 -9.00 13.32
CA CYS A 113 0.14 -9.79 12.66
C CYS A 113 -0.76 -10.45 13.71
N ARG A 114 -1.99 -9.95 13.86
CA ARG A 114 -2.99 -10.52 14.79
C ARG A 114 -3.83 -11.58 14.08
N VAL A 115 -3.75 -12.82 14.56
CA VAL A 115 -4.46 -13.96 13.96
C VAL A 115 -5.79 -14.27 14.62
N GLY A 116 -5.97 -13.97 15.91
CA GLY A 116 -7.24 -14.17 16.62
C GLY A 116 -7.74 -15.62 16.56
N GLY A 117 -6.86 -16.58 16.85
CA GLY A 117 -7.07 -18.01 16.70
C GLY A 117 -5.89 -18.69 15.99
N ARG A 118 -5.83 -20.02 16.01
CA ARG A 118 -4.81 -20.79 15.30
C ARG A 118 -4.83 -20.47 13.81
N ALA A 119 -3.69 -20.08 13.26
CA ALA A 119 -3.48 -19.85 11.84
C ALA A 119 -2.02 -20.09 11.50
N GLN A 120 -1.76 -20.46 10.25
CA GLN A 120 -0.41 -20.48 9.70
C GLN A 120 -0.07 -19.07 9.23
N VAL A 121 1.09 -18.54 9.60
CA VAL A 121 1.63 -17.25 9.17
C VAL A 121 2.87 -17.48 8.33
N ARG A 122 3.00 -16.76 7.22
CA ARG A 122 4.23 -16.73 6.43
C ARG A 122 4.83 -15.33 6.44
N TYR A 123 6.15 -15.23 6.59
CA TYR A 123 6.93 -13.99 6.46
C TYR A 123 7.82 -14.14 5.23
N GLY A 124 7.79 -13.17 4.32
CA GLY A 124 8.61 -13.23 3.10
C GLY A 124 8.10 -12.36 1.95
N THR A 125 8.66 -12.60 0.77
CA THR A 125 8.34 -11.86 -0.46
C THR A 125 8.77 -12.64 -1.70
N ALA A 126 8.17 -12.32 -2.85
CA ALA A 126 8.56 -12.87 -4.17
C ALA A 126 8.70 -14.42 -4.20
N GLY A 127 7.80 -15.15 -3.54
CA GLY A 127 7.82 -16.61 -3.53
C GLY A 127 8.76 -17.25 -2.50
N ARG A 128 9.56 -16.47 -1.78
CA ARG A 128 10.44 -16.96 -0.71
C ARG A 128 9.83 -16.60 0.64
N TYR A 129 9.43 -17.62 1.39
CA TYR A 129 8.74 -17.46 2.67
C TYR A 129 9.27 -18.41 3.73
N VAL A 130 9.17 -17.97 4.98
CA VAL A 130 9.29 -18.80 6.18
C VAL A 130 7.94 -18.83 6.88
N TYR A 131 7.61 -19.97 7.48
CA TYR A 131 6.28 -20.26 8.00
C TYR A 131 6.32 -20.49 9.50
N ARG A 132 5.24 -20.13 10.18
CA ARG A 132 5.05 -20.38 11.62
C ARG A 132 3.57 -20.53 11.95
N ASP A 133 3.23 -21.51 12.76
CA ASP A 133 1.89 -21.62 13.35
C ASP A 133 1.76 -20.70 14.56
N VAL A 134 0.68 -19.92 14.60
CA VAL A 134 0.47 -18.84 15.56
C VAL A 134 -0.95 -18.91 16.11
N VAL A 135 -1.12 -18.66 17.40
CA VAL A 135 -2.44 -18.75 18.07
C VAL A 135 -3.10 -17.38 18.28
N ARG A 136 -2.32 -16.34 18.60
CA ARG A 136 -2.86 -15.01 18.90
C ARG A 136 -2.30 -13.94 17.98
N GLU A 137 -1.00 -13.80 17.98
CA GLU A 137 -0.29 -12.82 17.15
C GLU A 137 1.19 -13.18 17.01
N VAL A 138 1.83 -12.59 16.01
CA VAL A 138 3.27 -12.68 15.79
C VAL A 138 3.78 -11.36 15.24
N ARG A 139 5.00 -10.95 15.64
CA ARG A 139 5.66 -9.79 15.04
C ARG A 139 6.23 -10.19 13.68
N CYS A 140 6.06 -9.32 12.70
CA CYS A 140 6.42 -9.59 11.31
C CYS A 140 7.89 -9.25 11.05
N ASP A 141 8.81 -10.01 11.63
CA ASP A 141 10.26 -9.75 11.53
C ASP A 141 11.11 -11.03 11.54
N THR A 142 12.36 -10.87 11.10
CA THR A 142 13.37 -11.93 11.11
C THR A 142 13.53 -12.59 12.47
N ARG A 143 13.45 -11.83 13.57
CA ARG A 143 13.59 -12.37 14.94
C ARG A 143 12.48 -13.36 15.28
N SER A 144 11.26 -13.08 14.86
CA SER A 144 10.08 -13.92 15.13
C SER A 144 9.98 -15.13 14.20
N PHE A 145 10.63 -15.10 13.04
CA PHE A 145 10.62 -16.21 12.08
C PHE A 145 11.96 -16.96 11.98
N GLY A 146 12.97 -16.55 12.75
CA GLY A 146 14.25 -17.24 12.92
C GLY A 146 15.26 -17.02 11.79
N ARG A 147 14.82 -16.62 10.60
CA ARG A 147 15.70 -16.25 9.48
C ARG A 147 15.05 -15.28 8.52
N ASP A 148 15.88 -14.56 7.79
CA ASP A 148 15.44 -13.72 6.69
C ASP A 148 15.25 -14.62 5.44
N PRO A 149 14.03 -14.73 4.89
CA PRO A 149 13.79 -15.50 3.65
C PRO A 149 14.34 -14.81 2.40
N PHE A 150 14.62 -13.50 2.46
CA PHE A 150 15.09 -12.73 1.31
C PHE A 150 15.84 -11.46 1.77
N ASP A 151 17.17 -11.53 1.71
CA ASP A 151 18.05 -10.42 2.09
C ASP A 151 17.83 -9.15 1.25
N GLY A 152 17.88 -8.00 1.93
CA GLY A 152 17.82 -6.68 1.28
C GLY A 152 16.48 -6.31 0.64
N ARG A 153 15.46 -7.15 0.77
CA ARG A 153 14.09 -6.84 0.29
C ARG A 153 13.15 -6.63 1.46
N ARG A 154 12.12 -5.80 1.24
CA ARG A 154 11.01 -5.64 2.18
C ARG A 154 10.13 -6.88 2.14
N LYS A 155 9.78 -7.41 3.31
CA LYS A 155 8.92 -8.59 3.47
C LYS A 155 7.62 -8.22 4.13
N THR A 156 6.74 -9.21 4.15
CA THR A 156 5.34 -9.02 4.52
C THR A 156 4.87 -10.29 5.20
N CYS A 157 3.89 -10.16 6.10
CA CYS A 157 3.26 -11.31 6.72
C CYS A 157 1.89 -11.55 6.12
N ASP A 158 1.63 -12.80 5.74
CA ASP A 158 0.32 -13.29 5.33
C ASP A 158 -0.12 -14.46 6.20
N ILE A 159 -1.43 -14.63 6.37
CA ILE A 159 -2.04 -15.68 7.18
C ILE A 159 -2.93 -16.57 6.34
N ARG A 160 -2.98 -17.85 6.70
CA ARG A 160 -3.90 -18.86 6.15
C ARG A 160 -4.52 -19.65 7.30
N ARG A 161 -5.80 -19.98 7.13
CA ARG A 161 -6.56 -20.87 8.00
C ARG A 161 -7.00 -22.08 7.19
#